data_AF-A0A1Q9QYP0-F1
#
_entry.id   AF-A0A1Q9QYP0-F1
#
_cell.length_a   1.000
_cell.length_b   1.000
_cell.length_c   1.000
_cell.angle_alpha   90.00
_cell.angle_beta   90.00
_cell.angle_gamma   90.00
#
_symmetry.space_group_name_H-M   'P 1'
#
loop_
_entity.id
_entity.type
_entity.pdbx_description
1 polymer ?
#
loop_
_entity_poly.entity_id
_entity_poly.type
_entity_poly.pdbx_seq_one_letter_code
_entity_poly.pdbx_strand_id
1 'polypeptide(L)' 'MKKLVPDPPPVLCVGPGLYHAEAIARAAEHLNKAIHGAGALPDRPTPRNEAELSNILLEMRIAKALLGVALSASPVTVEV' A
#
# COMPACT_ATOMS: atom_id res chain seq x y z
N MET A 1 1.48 32.90 -21.82
CA MET A 1 1.97 32.45 -20.50
C MET A 1 1.55 31.01 -20.30
N LYS A 2 2.48 30.04 -20.29
CA LYS A 2 2.16 28.65 -19.98
C LYS A 2 2.04 28.52 -18.47
N LYS A 3 0.81 28.43 -17.96
CA LYS A 3 0.56 28.18 -16.54
C LYS A 3 1.13 26.79 -16.22
N LEU A 4 2.10 26.73 -15.30
CA LEU A 4 2.61 25.47 -14.76
C LEU A 4 1.45 24.83 -14.00
N VAL A 5 0.89 23.74 -14.53
CA VAL A 5 -0.13 22.96 -13.84
C VAL A 5 0.62 22.11 -12.81
N PRO A 6 0.31 22.22 -11.52
CA PRO A 6 0.92 21.33 -10.53
C PRO A 6 0.51 19.89 -10.85
N ASP A 7 1.47 18.97 -10.80
CA ASP A 7 1.20 17.54 -10.90
C ASP A 7 0.11 17.14 -9.91
N PRO A 8 -0.88 16.31 -10.32
CA PRO A 8 -1.92 15.87 -9.42
C PRO A 8 -1.28 15.14 -8.22
N PRO A 9 -1.77 15.39 -6.99
CA PRO A 9 -1.26 14.69 -5.82
C PRO A 9 -1.43 13.18 -6.04
N PRO A 10 -0.45 12.35 -5.60
CA PRO A 10 -0.57 10.92 -5.70
C PRO A 10 -1.88 10.48 -5.02
N VAL A 11 -2.77 9.86 -5.80
CA VAL A 11 -4.02 9.32 -5.27
C VAL A 11 -3.61 8.20 -4.32
N LEU A 12 -3.67 8.49 -3.02
CA LEU A 12 -3.50 7.49 -2.00
C LEU A 12 -4.65 6.49 -2.15
N CYS A 13 -4.32 5.24 -2.49
CA CYS A 13 -5.26 4.11 -2.54
C CYS A 13 -5.94 3.79 -1.18
N VAL A 14 -5.69 4.62 -0.16
CA VAL A 14 -6.25 4.61 1.19
C VAL A 14 -7.05 5.91 1.38
N GLY A 15 -8.18 6.03 0.69
CA GLY A 15 -9.08 7.16 0.83
C GLY A 15 -10.18 6.90 1.87
N PRO A 16 -10.78 7.96 2.46
CA PRO A 16 -12.02 7.82 3.23
C PRO A 16 -13.12 7.20 2.34
N GLY A 17 -13.75 6.13 2.83
CA GLY A 17 -14.74 5.35 2.08
C GLY A 17 -14.28 3.98 1.58
N LEU A 18 -13.05 3.56 1.88
CA LEU A 18 -12.60 2.20 1.59
C LEU A 18 -13.30 1.22 2.54
N TYR A 19 -14.14 0.34 2.01
CA TYR A 19 -14.83 -0.68 2.81
C TYR A 19 -13.83 -1.68 3.40
N HIS A 20 -14.07 -2.15 4.63
CA HIS A 20 -13.19 -3.10 5.33
C HIS A 20 -12.80 -4.31 4.47
N ALA A 21 -13.77 -4.89 3.76
CA ALA A 21 -13.52 -6.02 2.86
C ALA A 21 -12.61 -5.66 1.68
N GLU A 22 -12.73 -4.44 1.14
CA GLU A 22 -11.89 -3.94 0.06
C GLU A 22 -10.47 -3.63 0.54
N ALA A 23 -10.31 -3.10 1.76
CA ALA A 23 -9.02 -2.96 2.43
C ALA A 23 -8.31 -4.31 2.57
N ILE A 24 -9.03 -5.35 3.00
CA ILE A 24 -8.48 -6.70 3.15
C ILE A 24 -8.04 -7.26 1.79
N ALA A 25 -8.89 -7.15 0.76
CA ALA A 25 -8.57 -7.64 -0.57
C ALA A 25 -7.32 -6.95 -1.16
N ARG A 26 -7.25 -5.61 -1.06
CA ARG A 26 -6.08 -4.84 -1.50
C ARG A 26 -4.84 -5.17 -0.68
N ALA A 27 -4.96 -5.33 0.64
CA ALA A 27 -3.85 -5.73 1.49
C ALA A 27 -3.27 -7.09 1.07
N ALA A 28 -4.15 -8.06 0.77
CA ALA A 28 -3.74 -9.38 0.29
C ALA A 28 -2.97 -9.31 -1.04
N GLU A 29 -3.40 -8.44 -1.97
CA GLU A 29 -2.70 -8.23 -3.24
C GLU A 29 -1.27 -7.68 -3.01
N HIS A 30 -1.13 -6.63 -2.19
CA HIS A 30 0.17 -6.05 -1.86
C HIS A 30 1.09 -7.04 -1.12
N LEU A 31 0.54 -7.88 -0.23
CA LEU A 31 1.30 -8.95 0.41
C LEU A 31 1.78 -10.01 -0.59
N ASN A 32 0.92 -10.44 -1.52
CA ASN A 32 1.30 -11.40 -2.55
C ASN A 32 2.41 -10.87 -3.45
N LYS A 33 2.35 -9.59 -3.85
CA LYS A 33 3.42 -8.91 -4.60
C LYS A 33 4.72 -8.88 -3.81
N ALA A 34 4.67 -8.50 -2.54
CA ALA A 34 5.84 -8.46 -1.67
C ALA A 34 6.47 -9.85 -1.46
N ILE A 35 5.66 -10.89 -1.26
CA ILE A 35 6.13 -12.27 -1.10
C ILE A 35 6.79 -12.78 -2.39
N HIS A 36 6.17 -12.51 -3.54
CA HIS A 36 6.73 -12.93 -4.82
C HIS A 36 8.06 -12.20 -5.12
N GLY A 37 8.11 -10.89 -4.90
CA GLY A 37 9.35 -10.12 -5.06
C GLY A 37 10.44 -10.57 -4.09
N ALA A 38 10.10 -10.81 -2.82
CA ALA A 38 11.05 -11.30 -1.83
C ALA A 38 11.60 -12.69 -2.19
N GLY A 39 10.79 -13.58 -2.74
CA GLY A 39 11.24 -14.89 -3.22
C GLY A 39 12.16 -14.83 -4.45
N ALA A 40 12.12 -13.73 -5.21
CA ALA A 40 13.02 -13.49 -6.33
C ALA A 40 14.36 -12.84 -5.92
N LEU A 41 14.48 -12.37 -4.67
CA LEU A 41 15.72 -11.80 -4.16
C LEU A 41 16.73 -12.90 -3.78
N PRO A 42 18.01 -12.70 -4.08
CA PRO A 42 19.06 -13.57 -3.55
C PRO A 42 19.19 -13.39 -2.03
N ASP A 43 19.59 -14.46 -1.34
CA ASP A 43 19.81 -14.47 0.12
C ASP A 43 20.75 -13.36 0.60
N ARG A 44 21.67 -12.91 -0.26
CA ARG A 44 22.60 -11.83 0.05
C ARG A 44 22.18 -10.55 -0.68
N PRO A 45 21.85 -9.47 0.04
CA PRO A 45 21.48 -8.21 -0.58
C PRO A 45 22.67 -7.68 -1.39
N THR A 46 22.38 -7.34 -2.65
CA THR A 46 23.34 -6.68 -3.53
C THR A 46 22.87 -5.25 -3.79
N PRO A 47 23.78 -4.30 -4.07
CA PRO A 47 23.39 -2.92 -4.39
C PRO A 47 22.44 -2.84 -5.60
N ARG A 48 22.56 -3.81 -6.52
CA ARG A 48 21.70 -3.94 -7.70
C ARG A 48 20.24 -4.19 -7.35
N ASN A 49 19.98 -4.78 -6.17
CA ASN A 49 18.65 -5.18 -5.73
C ASN A 49 18.09 -4.23 -4.67
N GLU A 50 18.78 -3.14 -4.34
CA GLU A 50 18.34 -2.18 -3.32
C GLU A 50 17.01 -1.51 -3.70
N ALA A 51 16.82 -1.22 -4.98
CA ALA A 51 15.56 -0.70 -5.51
C ALA A 51 14.42 -1.72 -5.36
N GLU A 52 14.67 -2.99 -5.67
CA GLU A 52 13.69 -4.07 -5.53
C GLU A 52 13.31 -4.31 -4.07
N LEU A 53 14.31 -4.33 -3.17
CA LEU A 53 14.09 -4.44 -1.73
C LEU A 53 13.27 -3.26 -1.20
N SER A 54 13.58 -2.04 -1.64
CA SER A 54 12.82 -0.84 -1.28
C SER A 54 11.37 -0.92 -1.74
N ASN A 55 11.14 -1.46 -2.95
CA ASN A 55 9.81 -1.67 -3.49
C ASN A 55 9.03 -2.72 -2.67
N ILE A 56 9.65 -3.85 -2.35
CA ILE A 56 9.05 -4.89 -1.49
C ILE A 56 8.67 -4.32 -0.12
N LEU A 57 9.54 -3.53 0.49
CA LEU A 57 9.26 -2.87 1.78
C LEU A 57 8.09 -1.88 1.66
N LEU A 58 7.97 -1.17 0.54
CA LEU A 58 6.85 -0.27 0.28
C LEU A 58 5.53 -1.04 0.18
N GLU A 59 5.50 -2.12 -0.60
CA GLU A 59 4.33 -3.01 -0.73
C GLU A 59 3.88 -3.55 0.63
N MET A 60 4.81 -3.99 1.48
CA MET A 60 4.51 -4.44 2.86
C MET A 60 3.94 -3.31 3.73
N ARG A 61 4.45 -2.08 3.62
CA ARG A 61 3.94 -0.91 4.36
C ARG A 61 2.53 -0.54 3.93
N ILE A 62 2.23 -0.61 2.63
CA ILE A 62 0.89 -0.36 2.09
C ILE A 62 -0.08 -1.42 2.62
N ALA A 63 0.29 -2.70 2.55
CA ALA A 63 -0.52 -3.79 3.09
C ALA A 63 -0.80 -3.58 4.60
N LYS A 64 0.22 -3.22 5.39
CA LYS A 64 0.05 -2.92 6.82
C LYS A 64 -0.93 -1.77 7.06
N ALA A 65 -0.85 -0.70 6.27
CA ALA A 65 -1.77 0.43 6.39
C ALA A 65 -3.21 0.02 6.07
N LEU A 66 -3.42 -0.74 4.99
CA LEU A 66 -4.73 -1.27 4.59
C LEU A 66 -5.32 -2.21 5.65
N LEU A 67 -4.51 -3.10 6.24
CA LEU A 67 -4.93 -3.93 7.37
C LEU A 67 -5.28 -3.08 8.59
N GLY A 68 -4.53 -2.01 8.85
CA GLY A 68 -4.87 -1.05 9.91
C GLY A 68 -6.24 -0.41 9.71
N VAL A 69 -6.58 -0.03 8.47
CA VAL A 69 -7.92 0.46 8.11
C VAL A 69 -8.98 -0.63 8.29
N ALA A 70 -8.73 -1.85 7.81
CA ALA A 70 -9.66 -2.98 7.95
C ALA A 70 -9.88 -3.44 9.39
N LEU A 71 -8.91 -3.26 10.28
CA LEU A 71 -9.00 -3.64 11.69
C LEU A 71 -9.48 -2.49 12.59
N SER A 72 -9.50 -1.26 12.07
CA SER A 72 -10.01 -0.13 12.83
C SER A 72 -11.52 -0.28 13.04
N ALA A 73 -11.94 -0.13 14.30
CA ALA A 73 -13.34 -0.04 14.65
C ALA A 73 -13.98 1.04 13.77
N SER A 74 -15.00 0.64 13.00
CA SER A 74 -15.67 1.51 12.03
C SER A 74 -16.01 2.87 12.68
N PRO A 75 -15.58 4.02 12.13
CA PRO A 75 -15.91 5.33 12.69
C PRO A 75 -17.36 5.75 12.38
N VAL A 76 -18.30 4.80 12.35
CA VAL A 76 -19.72 5.06 12.11
C VAL A 76 -20.54 4.52 13.28
N THR A 77 -20.42 5.19 14.42
CA THR A 77 -21.59 5.40 15.28
C THR A 77 -22.31 6.64 14.75
N VAL A 78 -23.11 6.47 13.70
CA VAL A 78 -24.20 7.41 13.45
C VAL A 78 -25.33 6.93 14.34
N GLU A 79 -25.49 7.57 15.50
CA GLU A 79 -26.75 7.48 16.24
C GLU A 79 -27.83 8.08 15.34
N VAL A 80 -28.86 7.29 15.04
CA VAL A 80 -30.10 7.74 14.39
C VAL A 80 -31.10 8.10 15.47
#